data_AF-A0A7Y2DR97-F1
#
_entry.id   AF-A0A7Y2DR97-F1
#
_cell.length_a   1.000
_cell.length_b   1.000
_cell.length_c   1.000
_cell.angle_alpha   90.00
_cell.angle_beta   90.00
_cell.angle_gamma   90.00
#
_symmetry.space_group_name_H-M   'P 1'
#
loop_
_entity.id
_entity.type
_entity.pdbx_description
1 polymer ?
#
loop_
_entity_poly.entity_id
_entity_poly.type
_entity_poly.pdbx_seq_one_letter_code
_entity_poly.pdbx_strand_id
1 'polypeptide(L)'
;MSRHRSSRKKSSTKHYPRTARLNALLQQVVAEHLERLDDERLPFITVTGTEIDNDLNRCDVFISTLENDPDADEEILSILSEQRIPLQSAIAQQVKLRKTPEVVIQFDPSVRAGARIDSILASLDLTGEESESDSADPGVQDPDTDSEPDDVTFE
;
A
#
# COMPACT_ATOMS: atom_id res chain seq x y z
N MET A 1 57.77 -15.48 -22.86
CA MET A 1 56.61 -16.26 -22.36
C MET A 1 55.72 -15.35 -21.52
N SER A 2 54.69 -14.75 -22.11
CA SER A 2 53.81 -13.78 -21.44
C SER A 2 52.55 -14.46 -20.93
N ARG A 3 52.38 -14.52 -19.60
CA ARG A 3 51.20 -15.12 -18.96
C ARG A 3 50.12 -14.04 -18.83
N HIS A 4 49.13 -14.09 -19.70
CA HIS A 4 47.89 -13.34 -19.53
C HIS A 4 47.14 -13.89 -18.30
N ARG A 5 47.17 -13.14 -17.20
CA ARG A 5 46.25 -13.37 -16.08
C ARG A 5 44.87 -12.90 -16.50
N SER A 6 44.01 -13.86 -16.84
CA SER A 6 42.58 -13.64 -17.02
C SER A 6 41.99 -13.06 -15.73
N SER A 7 41.54 -11.80 -15.80
CA SER A 7 40.76 -11.16 -14.75
C SER A 7 39.34 -11.71 -14.80
N ARG A 8 39.02 -12.55 -13.81
CA ARG A 8 37.68 -13.11 -13.63
C ARG A 8 36.77 -11.98 -13.11
N LYS A 9 36.00 -11.34 -14.00
CA LYS A 9 34.94 -10.37 -13.63
C LYS A 9 34.00 -11.05 -12.62
N LYS A 10 34.06 -10.65 -11.36
CA LYS A 10 33.07 -11.05 -10.34
C LYS A 10 31.73 -10.43 -10.76
N SER A 11 30.70 -11.25 -10.92
CA SER A 11 29.33 -10.79 -11.12
C SER A 11 28.93 -9.92 -9.94
N SER A 12 28.61 -8.64 -10.19
CA SER A 12 28.11 -7.74 -9.16
C SER A 12 26.73 -8.21 -8.72
N THR A 13 26.65 -8.82 -7.54
CA THR A 13 25.38 -9.05 -6.84
C THR A 13 24.66 -7.69 -6.75
N LYS A 14 23.46 -7.59 -7.33
CA LYS A 14 22.67 -6.36 -7.41
C LYS A 14 22.60 -5.70 -6.02
N HIS A 15 23.35 -4.62 -5.83
CA HIS A 15 23.44 -3.95 -4.54
C HIS A 15 22.18 -3.11 -4.39
N TYR A 16 21.16 -3.64 -3.71
CA TYR A 16 20.01 -2.83 -3.33
C TYR A 16 20.52 -1.72 -2.40
N PRO A 17 20.22 -0.45 -2.70
CA PRO A 17 20.64 0.65 -1.84
C PRO A 17 20.04 0.42 -0.45
N ARG A 18 20.85 0.59 0.60
CA ARG A 18 20.44 0.34 2.00
C ARG A 18 19.18 1.13 2.37
N THR A 19 19.02 2.31 1.79
CA THR A 19 17.85 3.18 1.92
C THR A 19 16.56 2.53 1.46
N ALA A 20 16.55 1.73 0.40
CA ALA A 20 15.33 1.06 -0.06
C ALA A 20 14.77 0.05 0.96
N ARG A 21 15.66 -0.68 1.65
CA ARG A 21 15.23 -1.58 2.74
C ARG A 21 14.74 -0.80 3.95
N LEU A 22 15.36 0.34 4.22
CA LEU A 22 14.95 1.20 5.31
C LEU A 22 13.58 1.86 5.03
N ASN A 23 13.34 2.31 3.81
CA ASN A 23 12.05 2.83 3.37
C ASN A 23 10.95 1.77 3.57
N ALA A 24 11.15 0.54 3.09
CA ALA A 24 10.16 -0.52 3.29
C ALA A 24 9.86 -0.79 4.77
N LEU A 25 10.90 -0.79 5.62
CA LEU A 25 10.72 -0.96 7.07
C LEU A 25 9.98 0.22 7.71
N LEU A 26 10.33 1.45 7.35
CA LEU A 26 9.66 2.65 7.85
C LEU A 26 8.20 2.70 7.40
N GLN A 27 7.93 2.38 6.13
CA GLN A 27 6.59 2.27 5.59
C GLN A 27 5.74 1.31 6.42
N GLN A 28 6.27 0.12 6.74
CA GLN A 28 5.56 -0.85 7.58
C GLN A 28 5.25 -0.30 8.98
N VAL A 29 6.24 0.29 9.65
CA VAL A 29 6.08 0.84 11.01
C VAL A 29 5.07 2.00 11.02
N VAL A 30 5.12 2.84 9.99
CA VAL A 30 4.21 3.98 9.84
C VAL A 30 2.79 3.50 9.55
N ALA A 31 2.62 2.56 8.63
CA ALA A 31 1.32 1.97 8.32
C ALA A 31 0.70 1.32 9.56
N GLU A 32 1.46 0.53 10.31
CA GLU A 32 0.99 -0.12 11.54
C GLU A 32 0.66 0.89 12.64
N HIS A 33 1.34 2.04 12.69
CA HIS A 33 1.00 3.10 13.65
C HIS A 33 -0.31 3.80 13.27
N LEU A 34 -0.47 4.16 11.98
CA LEU A 34 -1.66 4.83 11.48
C LEU A 34 -2.89 3.91 11.48
N GLU A 35 -2.74 2.61 11.27
CA GLU A 35 -3.85 1.64 11.35
C GLU A 35 -4.44 1.54 12.77
N ARG A 36 -3.62 1.78 13.81
CA ARG A 36 -4.09 1.80 15.21
C ARG A 36 -4.59 3.18 15.65
N LEU A 37 -4.47 4.19 14.81
CA LEU A 37 -4.97 5.53 15.10
C LEU A 37 -6.48 5.55 14.89
N ASP A 38 -7.23 5.64 15.98
CA ASP A 38 -8.69 5.71 15.96
C ASP A 38 -9.09 7.19 16.15
N ASP A 39 -9.11 7.94 15.05
CA ASP A 39 -9.59 9.33 15.01
C ASP A 39 -10.75 9.44 14.02
N GLU A 40 -11.94 9.72 14.54
CA GLU A 40 -13.19 9.85 13.79
C GLU A 40 -13.20 10.99 12.76
N ARG A 41 -12.25 11.93 12.84
CA ARG A 41 -12.07 13.01 11.87
C ARG A 41 -11.28 12.59 10.63
N LEU A 42 -10.58 11.46 10.69
CA LEU A 42 -9.76 10.99 9.58
C LEU A 42 -10.55 10.00 8.72
N PRO A 43 -10.54 10.18 7.38
CA PRO A 43 -11.08 9.17 6.47
C PRO A 43 -10.15 7.95 6.41
N PHE A 44 -10.53 6.95 5.62
CA PHE A 44 -9.65 5.81 5.37
C PHE A 44 -8.38 6.23 4.62
N ILE A 45 -7.24 6.15 5.29
CA ILE A 45 -5.92 6.57 4.78
C ILE A 45 -5.08 5.34 4.43
N THR A 46 -4.42 5.41 3.27
CA THR A 46 -3.45 4.40 2.81
C THR A 46 -2.05 5.00 2.73
N VAL A 47 -1.05 4.34 3.32
CA VAL A 47 0.36 4.72 3.18
C VAL A 47 0.93 4.12 1.90
N THR A 48 1.17 4.96 0.90
CA THR A 48 1.62 4.51 -0.43
C THR A 48 3.13 4.30 -0.48
N GLY A 49 3.89 5.05 0.29
CA GLY A 49 5.34 4.93 0.33
C GLY A 49 5.99 5.83 1.36
N THR A 50 7.30 5.63 1.54
CA THR A 50 8.14 6.50 2.37
C THR A 50 9.48 6.73 1.69
N GLU A 51 10.03 7.92 1.83
CA GLU A 51 11.35 8.30 1.34
C GLU A 51 12.18 8.92 2.46
N ILE A 52 13.29 8.26 2.81
CA ILE A 52 14.25 8.79 3.77
C ILE A 52 15.49 9.34 3.08
N ASP A 53 16.00 10.46 3.59
CA ASP A 53 17.29 10.99 3.19
C ASP A 53 18.46 10.11 3.65
N ASN A 54 19.61 10.24 2.99
CA ASN A 54 20.80 9.44 3.31
C ASN A 54 21.35 9.73 4.71
N ASP A 55 21.12 10.94 5.23
CA ASP A 55 21.63 11.41 6.52
C ASP A 55 20.66 11.17 7.69
N LEU A 56 19.48 10.60 7.42
CA LEU A 56 18.41 10.33 8.40
C LEU A 56 17.91 11.61 9.11
N ASN A 57 17.91 12.75 8.44
CA ASN A 57 17.34 13.99 8.97
C ASN A 57 15.84 14.09 8.69
N ARG A 58 15.39 13.59 7.53
CA ARG A 58 14.00 13.75 7.08
C ARG A 58 13.48 12.46 6.45
N CYS A 59 12.25 12.10 6.82
CA CYS A 59 11.50 11.02 6.21
C CYS A 59 10.16 11.57 5.72
N ASP A 60 9.98 11.57 4.40
CA ASP A 60 8.71 11.90 3.78
C ASP A 60 7.83 10.64 3.73
N VAL A 61 6.60 10.76 4.22
CA VAL A 61 5.59 9.71 4.21
C VAL A 61 4.50 10.14 3.23
N PHE A 62 4.29 9.32 2.21
CA PHE A 62 3.29 9.54 1.19
C PHE A 62 2.02 8.78 1.54
N ILE A 63 0.89 9.49 1.50
CA ILE A 63 -0.43 8.94 1.80
C ILE A 63 -1.41 9.20 0.67
N SER A 64 -2.49 8.42 0.65
CA SER A 64 -3.66 8.67 -0.19
C SER A 64 -4.92 8.37 0.59
N THR A 65 -6.00 9.02 0.19
CA THR A 65 -7.36 8.82 0.68
C THR A 65 -8.22 8.29 -0.46
N LEU A 66 -9.30 7.58 -0.11
CA LEU A 66 -10.29 7.16 -1.12
C LEU A 66 -11.01 8.38 -1.71
N GLU A 67 -11.27 9.37 -0.87
CA GLU A 67 -11.84 10.65 -1.24
C GLU A 67 -10.72 11.56 -1.75
N ASN A 68 -10.68 11.80 -3.06
CA ASN A 68 -9.78 12.76 -3.69
C ASN A 68 -10.38 14.18 -3.61
N ASP A 69 -10.63 14.67 -2.40
CA ASP A 69 -11.18 16.00 -2.15
C ASP A 69 -10.06 16.99 -1.72
N PRO A 70 -9.69 17.96 -2.59
CA PRO A 70 -8.66 18.95 -2.27
C PRO A 70 -8.98 19.82 -1.06
N ASP A 71 -10.26 20.08 -0.78
CA ASP A 71 -10.66 20.98 0.30
C ASP A 71 -10.49 20.29 1.68
N ALA A 72 -10.62 18.97 1.73
CA ALA A 72 -10.41 18.17 2.94
C ALA A 72 -8.92 17.87 3.23
N ASP A 73 -8.06 17.97 2.22
CA ASP A 73 -6.63 17.62 2.32
C ASP A 73 -5.90 18.39 3.42
N GLU A 74 -6.12 19.70 3.51
CA GLU A 74 -5.42 20.56 4.46
C GLU A 74 -5.79 20.20 5.90
N GLU A 75 -7.05 19.88 6.15
CA GLU A 75 -7.55 19.45 7.45
C GLU A 75 -6.95 18.09 7.85
N ILE A 76 -6.95 17.13 6.93
CA ILE A 76 -6.37 15.80 7.14
C ILE A 76 -4.87 15.91 7.45
N LEU A 77 -4.13 16.70 6.68
CA LEU A 77 -2.71 16.92 6.93
C LEU A 77 -2.46 17.62 8.27
N SER A 78 -3.31 18.56 8.66
CA SER A 78 -3.23 19.21 9.96
C SER A 78 -3.38 18.20 11.10
N ILE A 79 -4.39 17.32 11.04
CA ILE A 79 -4.63 16.29 12.05
C ILE A 79 -3.44 15.31 12.10
N LEU A 80 -2.97 14.83 10.94
CA LEU A 80 -1.82 13.92 10.87
C LEU A 80 -0.52 14.58 11.33
N SER A 81 -0.39 15.90 11.23
CA SER A 81 0.77 16.63 11.74
C SER A 81 0.89 16.57 13.27
N GLU A 82 -0.23 16.40 13.98
CA GLU A 82 -0.25 16.20 15.44
C GLU A 82 0.35 14.84 15.81
N GLN A 83 0.23 13.85 14.93
CA GLN A 83 0.74 12.49 15.12
C GLN A 83 2.24 12.35 14.85
N ARG A 84 2.94 13.42 14.45
CA ARG A 84 4.38 13.37 14.12
C ARG A 84 5.24 12.90 15.29
N ILE A 85 4.98 13.36 16.51
CA ILE A 85 5.77 12.99 17.69
C ILE A 85 5.50 11.53 18.12
N PRO A 86 4.23 11.10 18.29
CA PRO A 86 3.91 9.68 18.51
C PRO A 86 4.52 8.75 17.46
N LEU A 87 4.44 9.13 16.19
CA LEU A 87 4.96 8.36 15.07
C LEU A 87 6.49 8.25 15.11
N GLN A 88 7.20 9.36 15.40
CA GLN A 88 8.66 9.32 15.61
C GLN A 88 9.05 8.43 16.79
N SER A 89 8.27 8.44 17.87
CA SER A 89 8.48 7.55 19.02
C SER A 89 8.31 6.08 18.63
N ALA A 90 7.27 5.74 17.86
CA ALA A 90 7.04 4.40 17.36
C ALA A 90 8.20 3.92 16.47
N ILE A 91 8.69 4.78 15.56
CA ILE A 91 9.86 4.49 14.73
C ILE A 91 11.10 4.23 15.59
N ALA A 92 11.36 5.09 16.59
CA ALA A 92 12.52 4.94 17.46
C ALA A 92 12.51 3.64 18.28
N GLN A 93 11.33 3.15 18.64
CA GLN A 93 11.16 1.90 19.38
C GLN A 93 11.33 0.66 18.50
N GLN A 94 10.85 0.70 17.26
CA GLN A 94 10.79 -0.47 16.38
C GLN A 94 12.00 -0.58 15.44
N VAL A 95 12.59 0.56 15.06
CA VAL A 95 13.69 0.63 14.09
C VAL A 95 14.96 1.11 14.78
N LYS A 96 16.00 0.26 14.78
CA LYS A 96 17.31 0.61 15.33
C LYS A 96 18.07 1.54 14.39
N LEU A 97 17.83 2.84 14.52
CA LEU A 97 18.52 3.91 13.79
C LEU A 97 19.54 4.63 14.67
N ARG A 98 20.57 5.18 14.04
CA ARG A 98 21.52 6.09 14.73
C ARG A 98 20.83 7.40 15.15
N LYS A 99 19.90 7.87 14.33
CA LYS A 99 19.09 9.07 14.52
C LYS A 99 17.69 8.78 13.97
N THR A 100 16.67 9.14 14.73
CA THR A 100 15.29 9.12 14.24
C THR A 100 15.07 10.33 13.34
N PRO A 101 14.66 10.15 12.08
CA PRO A 101 14.40 11.24 11.17
C PRO A 101 13.15 12.03 11.59
N GLU A 102 13.09 13.29 11.18
CA GLU A 102 11.88 14.07 11.28
C GLU A 102 10.88 13.59 10.23
N VAL A 103 9.71 13.13 10.69
CA VAL A 103 8.65 12.63 9.81
C VAL A 103 7.84 13.80 9.24
N VAL A 104 7.65 13.81 7.93
CA VAL A 104 6.78 14.77 7.22
C VAL A 104 5.75 13.97 6.44
N ILE A 105 4.46 14.27 6.66
CA ILE A 105 3.36 13.56 6.02
C ILE A 105 2.83 14.44 4.89
N GLN A 106 2.63 13.85 3.72
CA GLN A 106 2.14 14.53 2.54
C GLN A 106 1.38 13.57 1.62
N PHE A 107 0.51 14.10 0.78
CA PHE A 107 -0.20 13.28 -0.20
C PHE A 107 0.71 12.81 -1.32
N ASP A 108 0.44 11.60 -1.82
CA ASP A 108 1.15 11.02 -2.95
C ASP A 108 0.74 11.69 -4.28
N PRO A 109 1.65 12.43 -4.94
CA PRO A 109 1.34 13.07 -6.21
C PRO A 109 1.09 12.04 -7.33
N SER A 110 1.66 10.84 -7.23
CA SER A 110 1.56 9.78 -8.24
C SER A 110 0.15 9.21 -8.28
N VAL A 111 -0.47 9.00 -7.11
CA VAL A 111 -1.86 8.52 -7.00
C VAL A 111 -2.83 9.55 -7.57
N ARG A 112 -2.64 10.84 -7.25
CA ARG A 112 -3.46 11.93 -7.80
C ARG A 112 -3.33 12.04 -9.32
N ALA A 113 -2.11 11.95 -9.83
CA ALA A 113 -1.86 11.96 -11.25
C ALA A 113 -2.54 10.77 -11.95
N GLY A 114 -2.46 9.57 -11.36
CA GLY A 114 -3.15 8.36 -11.82
C GLY A 114 -4.66 8.56 -11.95
N ALA A 115 -5.33 8.96 -10.86
CA ALA A 115 -6.78 9.21 -10.87
C ALA A 115 -7.21 10.24 -11.93
N ARG A 116 -6.38 11.27 -12.14
CA ARG A 116 -6.61 12.27 -13.20
C ARG A 116 -6.43 11.68 -14.60
N ILE A 117 -5.43 10.84 -14.82
CA ILE A 117 -5.23 10.16 -16.10
C ILE A 117 -6.40 9.22 -16.37
N ASP A 118 -6.80 8.41 -15.39
CA ASP A 118 -7.89 7.44 -15.52
C ASP A 118 -9.22 8.12 -15.85
N SER A 119 -9.52 9.27 -15.22
CA SER A 119 -10.74 10.04 -15.56
C SER A 119 -10.71 10.61 -16.98
N ILE A 120 -9.55 11.04 -17.47
CA ILE A 120 -9.38 11.50 -18.86
C ILE A 120 -9.55 10.32 -19.83
N LEU A 121 -8.92 9.18 -19.54
CA LEU A 121 -9.03 7.97 -20.38
C LEU A 121 -10.49 7.47 -20.44
N ALA A 122 -11.19 7.46 -19.31
CA ALA A 122 -12.61 7.13 -19.26
C ALA A 122 -13.47 8.11 -20.06
N SER A 123 -13.15 9.42 -20.03
CA SER A 123 -13.87 10.43 -20.82
C SER A 123 -13.64 10.34 -22.33
N LEU A 124 -12.59 9.62 -22.75
CA LEU A 124 -12.21 9.43 -24.15
C LEU A 124 -12.77 8.13 -24.73
N ASP A 125 -13.57 7.35 -23.98
CA ASP A 125 -14.08 6.02 -24.35
C ASP A 125 -12.98 5.07 -24.87
N LEU A 126 -11.73 5.26 -24.40
CA LEU A 126 -10.58 4.43 -24.78
C LEU A 126 -10.56 3.08 -24.07
N THR A 127 -11.43 2.89 -23.08
CA THR A 127 -11.70 1.59 -22.45
C THR A 127 -12.61 0.78 -23.37
N GLY A 128 -12.04 0.36 -24.52
CA GLY A 128 -12.66 -0.65 -25.36
C GLY A 128 -12.98 -1.88 -24.51
N GLU A 129 -14.21 -2.33 -24.62
CA GLU A 129 -14.79 -3.48 -23.94
C GLU A 129 -13.87 -4.71 -24.02
N GLU A 130 -13.09 -4.97 -22.96
CA GLU A 130 -12.66 -6.34 -22.69
C GLU A 130 -13.87 -7.07 -22.09
N SER A 131 -14.72 -7.52 -23.01
CA SER A 131 -15.67 -8.58 -22.76
C SER A 131 -14.90 -9.83 -22.36
N GLU A 132 -14.63 -10.03 -21.07
CA GLU A 132 -14.40 -11.37 -20.53
C GLU A 132 -15.75 -12.08 -20.42
N SER A 133 -16.20 -12.54 -21.58
CA SER A 133 -16.83 -13.84 -21.67
C SER A 133 -15.82 -14.89 -21.20
N ASP A 134 -15.83 -15.25 -19.92
CA ASP A 134 -15.29 -16.53 -19.48
C ASP A 134 -16.40 -17.39 -18.88
N SER A 135 -16.75 -18.39 -19.69
CA SER A 135 -17.40 -19.66 -19.40
C SER A 135 -18.37 -19.76 -18.21
N ALA A 136 -19.62 -20.01 -18.57
CA ALA A 136 -20.55 -20.78 -17.76
C ALA A 136 -19.92 -22.10 -17.29
N ASP A 137 -19.97 -22.36 -15.98
CA ASP A 137 -20.03 -23.72 -15.44
C ASP A 137 -21.28 -23.84 -14.57
N PRO A 138 -22.39 -24.39 -15.08
CA PRO A 138 -23.53 -24.75 -14.24
C PRO A 138 -23.15 -26.05 -13.52
N GLY A 139 -22.60 -25.91 -12.31
CA GLY A 139 -22.38 -27.03 -11.41
C GLY A 139 -23.69 -27.76 -11.13
N VAL A 140 -23.89 -28.87 -11.85
CA VAL A 140 -24.62 -30.10 -11.54
C VAL A 140 -25.71 -29.98 -10.46
N GLN A 141 -26.97 -29.93 -10.89
CA GLN A 141 -28.08 -30.43 -10.08
C GLN A 141 -27.96 -31.96 -10.06
N ASP A 142 -27.84 -32.55 -8.88
CA ASP A 142 -28.16 -33.97 -8.69
C ASP A 142 -29.69 -34.11 -8.62
N PRO A 143 -30.36 -34.66 -9.64
CA PRO A 143 -31.66 -35.28 -9.44
C PRO A 143 -31.42 -36.66 -8.79
N ASP A 144 -32.38 -37.14 -8.02
CA ASP A 144 -32.41 -38.47 -7.40
C ASP A 144 -31.74 -38.57 -6.01
N THR A 145 -32.47 -38.10 -5.00
CA THR A 145 -32.68 -38.95 -3.82
C THR A 145 -34.18 -38.92 -3.49
N ASP A 146 -34.86 -39.81 -4.19
CA ASP A 146 -36.21 -40.27 -3.90
C ASP A 146 -36.13 -41.20 -2.68
N SER A 147 -36.83 -40.86 -1.59
CA SER A 147 -37.37 -41.79 -0.58
C SER A 147 -38.08 -40.99 0.50
N GLU A 148 -39.39 -40.78 0.32
CA GLU A 148 -40.31 -40.76 1.47
C GLU A 148 -40.21 -42.10 2.21
N PRO A 149 -40.50 -42.12 3.52
CA PRO A 149 -41.89 -42.49 3.83
C PRO A 149 -42.52 -41.64 4.92
N ASP A 150 -43.83 -41.52 4.76
CA ASP A 150 -44.83 -41.30 5.80
C ASP A 150 -44.41 -41.86 7.16
N ASP A 151 -44.51 -41.05 8.21
CA ASP A 151 -45.18 -41.57 9.40
C ASP A 151 -46.00 -40.50 10.12
N VAL A 152 -47.21 -40.93 10.43
CA VAL A 152 -48.33 -40.19 10.96
C VAL A 152 -48.28 -40.41 12.47
N THR A 153 -48.24 -39.37 13.30
CA THR A 153 -48.70 -39.51 14.69
C THR A 153 -49.32 -38.22 15.21
N PHE A 154 -50.61 -38.35 15.52
CA PHE A 154 -51.44 -37.48 16.33
C PHE A 154 -50.99 -37.48 17.81
N GLU A 155 -50.88 -36.31 18.44
CA GLU A 155 -51.70 -35.84 19.58
C GLU A 155 -51.33 -34.38 19.95
#